data_AF-A0A3P7K347-F1
#
_entry.id   AF-A0A3P7K347-F1
#
_cell.length_a   1.000
_cell.length_b   1.000
_cell.length_c   1.000
_cell.angle_alpha   90.00
_cell.angle_beta   90.00
_cell.angle_gamma   90.00
#
_symmetry.space_group_name_H-M   'P 1'
#
loop_
_entity.id
_entity.type
_entity.pdbx_description
1 polymer ?
#
loop_
_entity_poly.entity_id
_entity_poly.type
_entity_poly.pdbx_seq_one_letter_code
_entity_poly.pdbx_strand_id
1 'polypeptide(L)'
;MIIKVHLLQYDLCRFAWFRNDNNDLYLFTCGSDKIIIIWRLVVFTHDAIQFNRENLISAPMGINDLLVSLSGPSLLASCQDRQLRSYSFTGKLLSTVRGTGGEADLQQGSLGK
;
A
#
# COMPACT_ATOMS: atom_id res chain seq x y z
N MET A 1 -4.91 21.37 14.17
CA MET A 1 -5.78 21.13 13.00
C MET A 1 -5.68 19.65 12.64
N ILE A 2 -6.59 18.84 13.19
CA ILE A 2 -6.63 17.40 12.95
C ILE A 2 -7.28 17.22 11.58
N ILE A 3 -6.52 16.69 10.61
CA ILE A 3 -7.04 16.42 9.28
C ILE A 3 -8.08 15.31 9.40
N LYS A 4 -9.35 15.70 9.53
CA LYS A 4 -10.49 14.82 9.29
C LYS A 4 -10.61 14.69 7.78
N VAL A 5 -9.67 13.98 7.15
CA VAL A 5 -9.94 13.45 5.81
C VAL A 5 -11.21 12.64 5.98
N HIS A 6 -12.22 12.93 5.18
CA HIS A 6 -13.50 12.21 5.15
C HIS A 6 -13.28 10.79 4.57
N LEU A 7 -12.38 10.02 5.19
CA LEU A 7 -12.05 8.61 4.92
C LEU A 7 -12.81 7.68 5.89
N LEU A 8 -13.60 8.25 6.81
CA LEU A 8 -14.38 7.51 7.79
C LEU A 8 -15.72 7.06 7.18
N GLN A 9 -15.68 6.06 6.31
CA GLN A 9 -16.85 5.19 6.13
C GLN A 9 -16.52 3.72 6.40
N TYR A 10 -15.25 3.32 6.52
CA TYR A 10 -14.90 1.91 6.76
C TYR A 10 -13.70 1.77 7.71
N ASP A 11 -13.93 1.10 8.84
CA ASP A 11 -13.10 1.00 10.05
C ASP A 11 -11.69 0.38 9.92
N LEU A 12 -11.09 0.24 8.73
CA LEU A 12 -9.82 -0.47 8.56
C LEU A 12 -8.89 0.13 7.48
N CYS A 13 -8.89 1.45 7.30
CA CYS A 13 -8.03 2.11 6.32
C CYS A 13 -6.65 2.45 6.92
N ARG A 14 -5.57 2.00 6.29
CA ARG A 14 -4.18 2.40 6.59
C ARG A 14 -3.72 3.48 5.64
N PHE A 15 -2.79 4.31 6.08
CA PHE A 15 -2.22 5.36 5.25
C PHE A 15 -0.72 5.52 5.43
N ALA A 16 -0.04 5.92 4.36
CA ALA A 16 1.39 6.21 4.35
C ALA A 16 1.67 7.52 3.60
N TRP A 17 2.59 8.31 4.12
CA TRP A 17 3.05 9.54 3.49
C TRP A 17 4.34 9.29 2.73
N PHE A 18 4.48 9.93 1.58
CA PHE A 18 5.70 9.88 0.78
C PHE A 18 5.94 11.24 0.15
N ARG A 19 7.18 11.70 0.18
CA ARG A 19 7.61 12.91 -0.51
C ARG A 19 8.57 12.50 -1.62
N ASN A 20 8.29 12.94 -2.85
CA ASN A 20 9.19 12.68 -3.97
C ASN A 20 10.35 13.70 -4.00
N ASP A 21 11.29 13.50 -4.92
CA ASP A 21 12.43 14.41 -5.12
C ASP A 21 12.01 15.81 -5.62
N ASN A 22 10.84 15.92 -6.26
CA ASN A 22 10.25 17.19 -6.69
C ASN A 22 9.54 17.94 -5.55
N ASN A 23 9.64 17.45 -4.31
CA ASN A 23 8.99 18.01 -3.12
C ASN A 23 7.45 17.96 -3.14
N ASP A 24 6.85 17.18 -4.05
CA ASP A 24 5.43 16.84 -4.01
C ASP A 24 5.17 15.87 -2.85
N LEU A 25 4.08 16.11 -2.11
CA LEU A 25 3.63 15.24 -1.03
C LEU A 25 2.51 14.32 -1.52
N TYR A 26 2.69 13.03 -1.31
CA TYR A 26 1.73 12.00 -1.62
C TYR A 26 1.19 11.35 -0.34
N LEU A 27 -0.08 10.99 -0.39
CA LEU A 27 -0.76 10.18 0.60
C LEU A 27 -1.23 8.90 -0.08
N PHE A 28 -0.84 7.77 0.47
CA PHE A 28 -1.29 6.45 0.03
C PHE A 28 -2.30 5.96 1.05
N THR A 29 -3.44 5.46 0.60
CA THR A 29 -4.47 4.87 1.48
C THR A 29 -4.79 3.47 1.00
N CYS A 30 -4.95 2.51 1.91
CA CYS A 30 -5.36 1.14 1.56
C CYS A 30 -6.29 0.53 2.60
N GLY A 31 -7.03 -0.50 2.20
CA GLY A 31 -7.90 -1.23 3.11
C GLY A 31 -8.13 -2.69 2.75
N SER A 32 -8.99 -3.33 3.53
CA SER A 32 -9.46 -4.71 3.30
C SER A 32 -10.33 -4.86 2.04
N ASP A 33 -10.75 -3.74 1.44
CA ASP A 33 -11.47 -3.64 0.16
C ASP A 33 -10.59 -3.92 -1.08
N LYS A 34 -9.32 -4.29 -0.85
CA LYS A 34 -8.33 -4.63 -1.89
C LYS A 34 -7.91 -3.44 -2.74
N ILE A 35 -8.18 -2.21 -2.29
CA ILE A 35 -7.84 -1.01 -3.04
C ILE A 35 -6.69 -0.27 -2.37
N ILE A 36 -5.76 0.22 -3.18
CA ILE A 36 -4.81 1.26 -2.80
C ILE A 36 -5.15 2.51 -3.63
N ILE A 37 -5.26 3.66 -2.97
CA ILE A 37 -5.46 4.94 -3.64
C ILE A 37 -4.24 5.81 -3.41
N ILE A 38 -3.74 6.43 -4.47
CA ILE A 38 -2.62 7.37 -4.44
C ILE A 38 -3.18 8.77 -4.63
N TRP A 39 -2.93 9.60 -3.63
CA TRP A 39 -3.35 10.99 -3.58
C TRP A 39 -2.13 11.89 -3.65
N ARG A 40 -2.20 12.99 -4.39
CA ARG A 40 -1.20 14.05 -4.38
C ARG A 40 -1.77 15.29 -3.72
N LEU A 41 -1.04 15.85 -2.76
CA LEU A 41 -1.37 17.13 -2.15
C LEU A 41 -1.23 18.23 -3.21
N VAL A 42 -2.31 18.97 -3.48
CA VAL A 42 -2.32 20.05 -4.47
C VAL A 42 -2.47 21.43 -3.84
N VAL A 43 -3.16 21.52 -2.71
CA VAL A 43 -3.31 22.77 -1.95
C VAL A 43 -3.02 22.47 -0.49
N PHE A 44 -2.14 23.27 0.10
CA PHE A 44 -1.84 23.26 1.52
C PHE A 44 -1.73 24.69 2.03
N THR A 45 -2.85 25.21 2.50
CA THR A 45 -2.95 26.55 3.10
C THR A 45 -3.49 26.43 4.52
N HIS A 46 -3.55 27.55 5.24
CA HIS A 46 -4.16 27.60 6.57
C HIS A 46 -5.64 27.14 6.55
N ASP A 47 -6.37 27.48 5.49
CA ASP A 47 -7.82 27.28 5.41
C ASP A 47 -8.22 26.02 4.65
N ALA A 48 -7.32 25.44 3.85
CA ALA A 48 -7.63 24.31 2.99
C ALA A 48 -6.46 23.34 2.83
N ILE A 49 -6.81 22.05 2.85
CA ILE A 49 -5.95 20.95 2.42
C ILE A 49 -6.72 20.20 1.32
N GLN A 50 -6.16 20.14 0.12
CA GLN A 50 -6.79 19.46 -1.02
C GLN A 50 -5.85 18.43 -1.61
N PHE A 51 -6.43 17.28 -1.94
CA PHE A 51 -5.75 16.18 -2.59
C PHE A 51 -6.38 15.90 -3.96
N ASN A 52 -5.54 15.66 -4.96
CA ASN A 52 -5.95 15.07 -6.23
C ASN A 52 -5.73 13.55 -6.19
N ARG A 53 -6.67 12.78 -6.71
CA ARG A 53 -6.47 11.33 -6.89
C ARG A 53 -5.64 11.11 -8.15
N GLU A 54 -4.41 10.63 -7.98
CA GLU A 54 -3.51 10.36 -9.10
C GLU A 54 -3.71 8.95 -9.66
N ASN A 55 -3.91 7.95 -8.79
CA ASN A 55 -4.06 6.57 -9.22
C ASN A 55 -4.88 5.72 -8.25
N LEU A 56 -5.34 4.57 -8.74
CA LEU A 56 -6.01 3.52 -7.98
C LEU A 56 -5.46 2.16 -8.41
N ILE A 57 -5.06 1.35 -7.44
CA ILE A 57 -4.48 0.03 -7.65
C ILE A 57 -5.38 -1.01 -7.01
N SER A 58 -5.83 -1.97 -7.82
CA SER A 58 -6.59 -3.13 -7.35
C SER A 58 -5.65 -4.28 -7.00
N ALA A 59 -5.68 -4.72 -5.74
CA ALA A 59 -4.96 -5.89 -5.28
C ALA A 59 -5.83 -7.15 -5.42
N PRO A 60 -5.21 -8.35 -5.57
CA PRO A 60 -5.95 -9.61 -5.56
C PRO A 60 -6.63 -9.91 -4.21
N MET A 61 -6.09 -9.34 -3.14
CA MET A 61 -6.49 -9.58 -1.76
C MET A 61 -6.49 -8.27 -0.96
N GLY A 62 -7.35 -8.20 0.05
CA GLY A 62 -7.45 -7.16 1.05
C GLY A 62 -6.12 -6.93 1.73
N ILE A 63 -5.89 -5.65 2.01
CA ILE A 63 -4.60 -5.13 2.44
C ILE A 63 -4.70 -4.80 3.92
N ASN A 64 -3.74 -5.29 4.68
CA ASN A 64 -3.66 -5.06 6.12
C ASN A 64 -2.81 -3.83 6.43
N ASP A 65 -1.74 -3.62 5.66
CA ASP A 65 -0.81 -2.51 5.84
C ASP A 65 -0.04 -2.19 4.56
N LEU A 66 0.50 -0.98 4.48
CA LEU A 66 1.23 -0.47 3.33
C LEU A 66 2.45 0.34 3.74
N LEU A 67 3.58 0.05 3.12
CA LEU A 67 4.85 0.74 3.27
C LEU A 67 5.26 1.33 1.91
N VAL A 68 5.67 2.59 1.89
CA VAL A 68 6.28 3.19 0.70
C VAL A 68 7.80 3.00 0.76
N SER A 69 8.39 2.53 -0.34
CA SER A 69 9.83 2.32 -0.39
C SER A 69 10.59 3.64 -0.34
N LEU A 70 11.69 3.68 0.42
CA LEU A 70 12.62 4.81 0.44
C LEU A 70 13.60 4.78 -0.74
N SER A 71 13.73 3.64 -1.42
CA SER A 71 14.74 3.41 -2.47
C SER A 71 14.22 3.57 -3.90
N GLY A 72 12.92 3.84 -4.08
CA GLY A 72 12.34 4.01 -5.42
C GLY A 72 10.82 4.13 -5.41
N PRO A 73 10.19 4.36 -6.58
CA PRO A 73 8.75 4.65 -6.72
C PRO A 73 7.90 3.37 -6.64
N SER A 74 8.06 2.64 -5.55
CA SER A 74 7.32 1.42 -5.26
C SER A 74 6.74 1.43 -3.84
N LEU A 75 5.69 0.65 -3.68
CA LEU A 75 5.06 0.39 -2.39
C LEU A 75 5.10 -1.11 -2.13
N LEU A 76 5.03 -1.47 -0.86
CA LEU A 76 4.94 -2.83 -0.35
C LEU A 76 3.65 -2.94 0.46
N ALA A 77 2.77 -3.85 0.05
CA ALA A 77 1.52 -4.12 0.73
C ALA A 77 1.60 -5.47 1.44
N SER A 78 1.17 -5.51 2.71
CA SER A 78 0.89 -6.76 3.40
C SER A 78 -0.57 -7.16 3.16
N CYS A 79 -0.79 -8.37 2.68
CA CYS A 79 -2.11 -8.85 2.29
C CYS A 79 -2.63 -9.91 3.28
N GLN A 80 -3.96 -10.06 3.38
CA GLN A 80 -4.57 -11.02 4.31
C GLN A 80 -4.25 -12.49 3.97
N ASP A 81 -3.82 -12.79 2.74
CA ASP A 81 -3.36 -14.11 2.33
C ASP A 81 -1.90 -14.41 2.75
N ARG A 82 -1.37 -13.63 3.70
CA ARG A 82 -0.01 -13.76 4.25
C ARG A 82 1.09 -13.57 3.21
N GLN A 83 0.78 -12.86 2.13
CA GLN A 83 1.76 -12.48 1.11
C GLN A 83 2.08 -10.99 1.22
N LEU A 84 3.34 -10.65 0.96
CA LEU A 84 3.75 -9.28 0.69
C LEU A 84 3.78 -9.08 -0.83
N ARG A 85 3.23 -7.97 -1.29
CA ARG A 85 3.20 -7.62 -2.72
C ARG A 85 3.80 -6.25 -2.92
N SER A 86 4.77 -6.16 -3.82
CA SER A 86 5.32 -4.87 -4.23
C SER A 86 4.64 -4.38 -5.49
N TYR A 87 4.21 -3.12 -5.50
CA TYR A 87 3.62 -2.45 -6.65
C TYR A 87 4.44 -1.22 -7.02
N SER A 88 4.51 -0.89 -8.31
CA SER A 88 4.91 0.46 -8.73
C SER A 88 3.79 1.45 -8.40
N PHE A 89 4.10 2.75 -8.35
CA PHE A 89 3.07 3.79 -8.23
C PHE A 89 2.11 3.83 -9.43
N THR A 90 2.50 3.26 -10.58
CA THR A 90 1.60 3.09 -11.74
C THR A 90 0.64 1.90 -11.59
N GLY A 91 0.76 1.10 -10.53
CA GLY A 91 -0.12 -0.03 -10.24
C GLY A 91 0.35 -1.38 -10.77
N LYS A 92 1.52 -1.45 -11.39
CA LYS A 92 2.10 -2.72 -11.84
C LYS A 92 2.59 -3.52 -10.64
N LEU A 93 2.15 -4.78 -10.52
CA LEU A 93 2.73 -5.73 -9.57
C LEU A 93 4.18 -6.04 -9.99
N LEU A 94 5.13 -5.74 -9.12
CA LEU A 94 6.56 -5.93 -9.36
C LEU A 94 7.06 -7.27 -8.83
N SER A 95 6.64 -7.63 -7.61
CA SER A 95 7.07 -8.87 -6.97
C SER A 95 6.07 -9.32 -5.92
N THR A 96 6.17 -10.59 -5.53
CA THR A 96 5.37 -11.18 -4.46
C THR A 96 6.27 -12.05 -3.61
N VAL A 97 6.23 -11.84 -2.29
CA VAL A 97 6.92 -12.65 -1.30
C VAL A 97 5.86 -13.40 -0.52
N ARG A 98 5.92 -14.73 -0.56
CA ARG A 98 5.04 -15.58 0.25
C ARG A 98 5.61 -15.68 1.65
N GLY A 99 4.79 -15.38 2.67
CA GLY A 99 5.15 -15.72 4.04
C GLY A 99 5.19 -17.23 4.21
N THR A 100 6.17 -17.74 4.94
CA THR A 100 6.21 -19.14 5.35
C THR A 100 5.18 -19.36 6.46
N GLY A 101 4.36 -20.41 6.32
CA GLY A 101 3.46 -20.80 7.39
C GLY A 101 4.26 -21.42 8.53
N GLY A 102 4.03 -21.00 9.78
CA GLY A 102 4.59 -21.68 10.94
C GLY A 102 4.36 -23.19 10.86
N GLU A 103 5.47 -23.94 11.01
CA GLU A 103 5.61 -25.41 11.06
C GLU A 103 5.11 -26.26 9.87
N ALA A 104 4.82 -25.69 8.69
CA ALA A 104 4.31 -26.46 7.55
C ALA A 104 5.23 -26.57 6.32
N ASP A 105 6.51 -26.21 6.43
CA ASP A 105 7.53 -26.52 5.41
C ASP A 105 8.23 -27.89 5.65
N LEU A 106 7.79 -28.67 6.64
CA LEU A 106 8.38 -29.97 6.98
C LEU A 106 8.05 -31.13 6.01
N GLN A 107 7.33 -30.90 4.90
CA GLN A 107 7.09 -31.94 3.89
C GLN A 107 7.09 -31.41 2.44
N GLN A 108 8.20 -30.79 2.01
CA GLN A 108 8.59 -30.77 0.59
C GLN A 108 10.07 -31.16 0.54
N GLY A 109 10.55 -32.25 -0.02
CA GLY A 109 10.00 -33.40 -0.75
C GLY A 109 11.24 -34.27 -1.05
N SER A 110 11.05 -35.58 -1.11
CA SER A 110 12.09 -36.62 -1.22
C SER A 110 13.27 -36.27 -2.15
N LEU A 111 14.49 -36.49 -1.66
CA LEU A 111 15.67 -36.71 -2.51
C LEU A 111 15.33 -37.82 -3.52
N GLY A 112 15.39 -37.48 -4.80
CA GLY A 112 15.37 -38.46 -5.88
C GLY A 112 16.59 -39.36 -5.74
N LYS A 113 16.36 -40.67 -5.86
CA LYS A 113 17.42 -41.68 -6.01
C LYS A 113 18.17 -41.51 -7.32
#